data_AF-A0A953W520-F1
#
_entry.id   AF-A0A953W520-F1
#
_cell.length_a   1.000
_cell.length_b   1.000
_cell.length_c   1.000
_cell.angle_alpha   90.00
_cell.angle_beta   90.00
_cell.angle_gamma   90.00
#
_symmetry.space_group_name_H-M   'P 1'
#
loop_
_entity.id
_entity.type
_entity.pdbx_description
1 polymer ?
#
loop_
_entity_poly.entity_id
_entity_poly.type
_entity_poly.pdbx_seq_one_letter_code
_entity_poly.pdbx_strand_id
1 'polypeptide(L)' 'AQGGRVELRGFGAFSVRKRDARTGRNPRTGATVKVEAKKVPFFKPGKELRLKVNGGEEP' A
#
# COMPACT_ATOMS: atom_id res chain seq x y z
N ALA A 1 12.25 5.66 -10.90
CA ALA A 1 10.91 5.14 -11.30
C ALA A 1 10.06 6.29 -11.82
N GLN A 2 9.27 6.08 -12.89
CA GLN A 2 8.52 7.14 -13.60
C GLN A 2 7.23 7.60 -12.89
N GLY A 3 6.88 7.03 -11.73
CA GLY A 3 5.72 7.46 -10.93
C GLY A 3 4.35 7.04 -11.45
N GLY A 4 4.28 6.36 -12.60
CA GLY A 4 3.05 5.89 -13.22
C GLY A 4 2.38 4.71 -12.52
N ARG A 5 1.18 4.38 -12.99
CA ARG A 5 0.42 3.19 -12.60
C ARG A 5 0.79 2.02 -13.52
N VAL A 6 1.02 0.85 -12.94
CA VAL A 6 1.20 -0.42 -13.67
C VAL A 6 0.03 -1.33 -13.31
N GLU A 7 -0.68 -1.83 -14.31
CA GLU A 7 -1.83 -2.72 -14.12
C GLU A 7 -1.57 -4.08 -14.76
N LEU A 8 -1.81 -5.13 -13.98
CA LEU A 8 -1.65 -6.53 -14.37
C LEU A 8 -3.02 -7.19 -14.24
N ARG A 9 -3.67 -7.45 -15.38
CA ARG A 9 -5.02 -8.06 -15.43
C ARG A 9 -5.03 -9.39 -14.67
N GLY A 10 -6.10 -9.63 -13.91
CA GLY A 10 -6.24 -10.80 -13.01
C GLY A 10 -5.41 -10.73 -11.71
N PHE A 11 -4.36 -9.90 -11.64
CA PHE A 11 -3.51 -9.81 -10.45
C PHE A 11 -3.77 -8.57 -9.60
N GLY A 12 -3.72 -7.37 -10.20
CA GLY A 12 -3.89 -6.11 -9.50
C GLY A 12 -3.11 -4.96 -10.13
N ALA A 13 -2.96 -3.87 -9.39
CA ALA A 13 -2.28 -2.68 -9.87
C ALA A 13 -1.28 -2.12 -8.86
N PHE A 14 -0.11 -1.73 -9.34
CA PHE A 14 0.89 -0.97 -8.61
C PHE A 14 0.75 0.52 -8.95
N SER A 15 0.88 1.36 -7.93
CA SER A 15 0.82 2.82 -8.06
C SER A 15 1.74 3.46 -7.02
N VAL A 16 2.15 4.70 -7.27
CA VAL A 16 2.88 5.49 -6.28
C VAL A 16 1.91 6.35 -5.49
N ARG A 17 1.90 6.19 -4.15
CA ARG A 17 1.15 7.08 -3.25
C ARG A 17 2.10 8.07 -2.59
N LYS A 18 1.70 9.34 -2.54
CA LYS A 18 2.35 10.35 -1.69
C LYS A 18 1.82 10.16 -0.26
N ARG A 19 2.73 10.15 0.71
CA ARG A 19 2.42 10.16 2.15
C ARG A 19 3.02 11.41 2.73
N ASP A 20 2.18 12.20 3.40
CA ASP A 20 2.61 13.42 4.06
C ASP A 20 3.42 13.11 5.31
N ALA A 21 4.21 14.10 5.74
CA ALA A 21 4.94 14.01 6.98
C ALA A 21 3.95 13.87 8.14
N ARG A 22 4.32 13.06 9.14
CA ARG A 22 3.47 12.82 10.32
C ARG A 22 4.30 12.53 11.55
N THR A 23 3.66 12.62 12.69
CA THR A 23 4.24 12.20 13.97
C THR A 23 3.90 10.73 14.23
N GLY A 24 4.93 9.91 14.47
CA GLY A 24 4.82 8.53 14.89
C GLY A 24 5.26 8.34 16.35
N ARG A 25 5.23 7.09 16.81
CA ARG A 25 5.81 6.70 18.09
C ARG A 25 6.68 5.46 17.93
N ASN A 26 7.77 5.41 18.69
CA ASN A 26 8.59 4.21 18.80
C ASN A 26 7.77 3.14 19.56
N PRO A 27 7.48 1.97 18.97
CA PRO A 27 6.64 0.96 19.62
C PRO A 27 7.29 0.35 20.87
N ARG A 28 8.62 0.46 21.05
CA ARG A 28 9.34 -0.05 22.22
C ARG A 28 9.32 0.91 23.41
N THR A 29 9.37 2.23 23.17
CA THR A 29 9.55 3.23 24.24
C THR A 29 8.41 4.24 24.36
N GLY A 30 7.51 4.30 23.38
CA GLY A 30 6.46 5.32 23.30
C GLY A 30 6.94 6.72 22.93
N ALA A 31 8.25 6.92 22.76
CA ALA A 31 8.82 8.22 22.39
C ALA A 31 8.30 8.69 21.03
N THR A 32 7.99 9.99 20.95
CA THR A 32 7.53 10.65 19.74
C THR A 32 8.64 10.74 18.70
N VAL A 33 8.35 10.36 17.44
CA VAL A 33 9.31 10.44 16.33
C VAL A 33 8.70 11.12 15.11
N LYS A 34 9.49 11.93 14.41
CA LYS A 34 9.05 12.57 13.15
C LYS A 34 9.22 11.59 11.99
N VAL A 35 8.17 11.44 11.18
CA VAL A 35 8.20 10.66 9.94
C VAL A 35 8.09 11.62 8.78
N GLU A 36 9.10 11.65 7.92
CA GLU A 36 9.14 12.55 6.77
C GLU A 36 8.16 12.15 5.66
N ALA A 37 7.79 13.13 4.85
CA ALA A 37 6.98 12.90 3.67
C ALA A 37 7.74 12.05 2.65
N LYS A 38 7.04 11.10 2.02
CA LYS A 38 7.67 10.20 1.04
C LYS A 38 6.67 9.66 0.02
N LYS A 39 7.21 9.17 -1.09
CA LYS A 39 6.48 8.38 -2.08
C LYS A 39 6.64 6.91 -1.74
N VAL A 40 5.54 6.16 -1.69
CA VAL A 40 5.54 4.72 -1.39
C VAL A 40 4.87 3.94 -2.52
N PRO A 41 5.39 2.76 -2.90
CA PRO A 41 4.66 1.85 -3.75
C PRO A 41 3.40 1.36 -3.03
N PHE A 42 2.31 1.24 -3.77
CA PHE A 42 1.04 0.72 -3.27
C PHE A 42 0.49 -0.29 -4.26
N PHE A 43 0.12 -1.47 -3.75
CA PHE A 43 -0.54 -2.52 -4.50
C PHE A 43 -2.02 -2.55 -4.17
N LYS A 44 -2.87 -2.49 -5.20
CA LYS A 44 -4.30 -2.80 -5.11
C LYS A 44 -4.52 -4.20 -5.68
N PRO A 45 -4.89 -5.22 -4.89
CA PRO A 45 -5.18 -6.54 -5.41
C PRO A 45 -6.39 -6.48 -6.36
N GLY A 46 -6.30 -7.22 -7.46
CA GLY A 46 -7.40 -7.43 -8.39
C GLY A 46 -8.45 -8.39 -7.82
N LYS A 47 -9.63 -8.42 -8.45
CA LYS A 47 -10.76 -9.27 -8.04
C LYS A 47 -10.35 -10.74 -8.00
N GLU A 48 -9.79 -11.26 -9.08
CA GLU A 48 -9.41 -12.67 -9.19
C GLU A 48 -8.39 -13.10 -8.14
N LEU A 49 -7.32 -12.32 -7.92
CA LEU A 49 -6.34 -12.60 -6.86
C LEU A 49 -7.01 -12.63 -5.48
N ARG A 50 -7.87 -11.65 -5.19
CA ARG A 50 -8.58 -11.58 -3.90
C ARG A 50 -9.48 -12.80 -3.69
N LEU A 51 -10.23 -13.21 -4.71
CA LEU A 51 -11.10 -14.39 -4.64
C LEU A 51 -10.29 -15.67 -4.43
N LYS A 52 -9.17 -15.85 -5.15
CA LYS A 52 -8.31 -17.03 -5.01
C LYS A 52 -7.71 -17.16 -3.60
N VAL A 53 -7.31 -16.05 -2.98
CA VAL A 53 -6.70 -16.06 -1.64
C VAL A 53 -7.76 -16.22 -0.54
N ASN A 54 -8.96 -15.66 -0.73
CA ASN A 54 -9.99 -15.63 0.30
C ASN A 54 -11.05 -16.74 0.16
N GLY A 55 -10.88 -17.72 -0.73
CA GLY A 55 -11.80 -18.85 -0.86
C GLY A 55 -13.05 -18.61 -1.72
N GLY A 56 -13.04 -17.58 -2.57
CA GLY A 56 -14.06 -17.39 -3.62
C GLY A 56 -15.34 -16.65 -3.21
N GLU A 57 -15.50 -16.25 -1.95
CA GLU A 57 -16.65 -15.44 -1.55
C GLU A 57 -16.51 -13.98 -2.02
N GLU A 58 -17.54 -13.49 -2.70
CA GLU A 58 -17.71 -12.04 -2.87
C GLU A 58 -18.15 -11.44 -1.54
N PRO A 59 -17.55 -10.31 -1.11
CA PRO A 59 -17.99 -9.60 0.09
C PRO A 59 -19.39 -9.02 -0.06
#